data_AF-A0A7Y2AG13-F1
#
_entry.id   AF-A0A7Y2AG13-F1
#
_cell.length_a   1.000
_cell.length_b   1.000
_cell.length_c   1.000
_cell.angle_alpha   90.00
_cell.angle_beta   90.00
_cell.angle_gamma   90.00
#
_symmetry.space_group_name_H-M   'P 1'
#
loop_
_entity.id
_entity.type
_entity.pdbx_description
1 polymer ?
#
loop_
_entity_poly.entity_id
_entity_poly.type
_entity_poly.pdbx_seq_one_letter_code
_entity_poly.pdbx_strand_id
1 'polypeptide(L)'
;MVAILTLMSPRLLSADRPNIIVFYTDDHGHADLSCQGVLDDIKTPNVDALARKGVLARHGYSTAPQCVPSRAGLLIGKFQSRFGVESNGKSLDGFDREATIAERLQDAGYITAQFGKWHLGPGPKITEHGFKHVFNQNAGRPFSANITLNGTDREMSNLPAEMYHIDGCSQAAAAVIERYREQPFFLYVAYRAPHVPLDATKKYLDRFVGKMPERRRQALAMLSAVDDGVGLITRTLAKHGLTKKTLIFYIGDNGAPLKIHKVDAPGGGPGWDGSLNDPLNGEKGMLSEGGMHVPFVISWPGTIPPGQVFDYPVSALDVAATAAALAQVKIKEGDLDGVNLIPHLTGEVKTPPHDVLLWRWTAQSAIREHNWKLLRGGEREYLYDLDTDIEEKHNLAKTHPEIATRLREKLIAWSGQLDPPGLATQEMSNAASAYFDFYLDGKPATPLRQKFETTSDAAVSAGDRLLWIIRNGELTQTADGWQIRPLHSNKKQKPFLARSKLSLTGPVLAKVVFRTDKPGMISFSWRDAADKDFIANNRVSVEVPDSDEWQSVEKKLPSRNKIIHVRLQVPGGVTTIKSIELIPESGRSVKLMNSSR
;
A
#
# COMPACT_ATOMS: atom_id res chain seq x y z
N MET A 1 35.46 -64.43 -1.51
CA MET A 1 34.65 -63.60 -0.59
C MET A 1 34.41 -62.26 -1.25
N VAL A 2 33.19 -62.03 -1.75
CA VAL A 2 32.79 -60.75 -2.33
C VAL A 2 32.33 -59.87 -1.17
N ALA A 3 33.04 -58.76 -0.94
CA ALA A 3 32.65 -57.76 0.05
C ALA A 3 31.46 -56.96 -0.51
N ILE A 4 30.29 -57.14 0.10
CA ILE A 4 29.11 -56.32 -0.17
C ILE A 4 29.33 -54.97 0.50
N LEU A 5 29.62 -53.96 -0.31
CA LEU A 5 29.64 -52.56 0.10
C LEU A 5 28.18 -52.08 0.21
N THR A 6 27.62 -52.10 1.41
CA THR A 6 26.28 -51.58 1.67
C THR A 6 26.35 -50.05 1.59
N LEU A 7 25.94 -49.49 0.44
CA LEU A 7 25.67 -48.06 0.27
C LEU A 7 24.51 -47.68 1.21
N MET A 8 24.83 -47.20 2.42
CA MET A 8 23.87 -46.50 3.26
C MET A 8 23.43 -45.23 2.52
N SER A 9 22.20 -45.24 2.01
CA SER A 9 21.57 -44.03 1.48
C SER A 9 21.51 -42.96 2.58
N PRO A 10 21.84 -41.68 2.31
CA PRO A 10 21.68 -40.60 3.27
C PRO A 10 20.19 -40.25 3.38
N ARG A 11 19.42 -41.08 4.10
CA ARG A 11 17.99 -40.87 4.37
C ARG A 11 17.70 -40.28 5.75
N LEU A 12 18.70 -39.69 6.41
CA LEU A 12 18.61 -39.22 7.81
C LEU A 12 18.79 -37.71 8.03
N LEU A 13 18.73 -36.88 6.99
CA LEU A 13 18.82 -35.41 7.13
C LEU A 13 17.46 -34.68 7.18
N SER A 14 16.34 -35.42 7.21
CA SER A 14 14.99 -34.83 7.24
C SER A 14 14.47 -34.55 8.67
N ALA A 15 15.01 -35.21 9.69
CA ALA A 15 14.36 -35.27 11.00
C ALA A 15 14.34 -33.94 11.80
N ASP A 16 15.30 -33.03 11.56
CA ASP A 16 15.58 -31.90 12.46
C ASP A 16 15.31 -30.50 11.90
N ARG A 17 14.93 -30.36 10.63
CA ARG A 17 14.70 -29.04 10.00
C ARG A 17 13.22 -28.68 9.98
N PRO A 18 12.80 -27.53 10.56
CA PRO A 18 11.40 -27.16 10.63
C PRO A 18 10.87 -26.68 9.27
N ASN A 19 9.57 -26.81 9.07
CA ASN A 19 8.86 -26.06 8.06
C ASN A 19 8.80 -24.58 8.43
N ILE A 20 8.71 -23.71 7.44
CA ILE A 20 8.62 -22.27 7.63
C ILE A 20 7.46 -21.73 6.80
N ILE A 21 6.56 -20.96 7.42
CA ILE A 21 5.46 -20.30 6.75
C ILE A 21 5.50 -18.81 7.08
N VAL A 22 5.40 -17.98 6.05
CA VAL A 22 5.27 -16.52 6.19
C VAL A 22 3.93 -16.12 5.60
N PHE A 23 2.99 -15.75 6.47
CA PHE A 23 1.81 -15.00 6.09
C PHE A 23 2.17 -13.53 5.97
N TYR A 24 1.96 -12.95 4.79
CA TYR A 24 2.30 -11.55 4.52
C TYR A 24 1.09 -10.79 3.98
N THR A 25 0.48 -9.95 4.80
CA THR A 25 -0.68 -9.13 4.41
C THR A 25 -0.26 -7.81 3.78
N ASP A 26 -1.17 -7.17 3.05
CA ASP A 26 -0.88 -6.04 2.17
C ASP A 26 -1.73 -4.83 2.60
N ASP A 27 -1.08 -3.76 3.06
CA ASP A 27 -1.72 -2.58 3.67
C ASP A 27 -2.50 -2.86 4.98
N HIS A 28 -2.07 -3.86 5.74
CA HIS A 28 -2.71 -4.21 7.01
C HIS A 28 -2.24 -3.30 8.15
N GLY A 29 -3.10 -2.37 8.54
CA GLY A 29 -2.84 -1.42 9.61
C GLY A 29 -2.74 -2.08 10.99
N HIS A 30 -1.95 -1.47 11.87
CA HIS A 30 -1.63 -1.99 13.20
C HIS A 30 -2.87 -2.32 14.05
N ALA A 31 -3.95 -1.54 13.92
CA ALA A 31 -5.14 -1.66 14.76
C ALA A 31 -6.04 -2.85 14.39
N ASP A 32 -5.85 -3.44 13.20
CA ASP A 32 -6.81 -4.36 12.59
C ASP A 32 -6.51 -5.84 12.81
N LEU A 33 -5.84 -6.15 13.90
CA LEU A 33 -5.60 -7.52 14.34
C LEU A 33 -6.11 -7.69 15.77
N SER A 34 -7.05 -8.60 16.02
CA SER A 34 -7.77 -8.60 17.31
C SER A 34 -6.88 -8.91 18.51
N CYS A 35 -5.78 -9.65 18.34
CA CYS A 35 -4.81 -9.85 19.41
C CYS A 35 -3.99 -8.60 19.78
N GLN A 36 -4.01 -7.53 18.97
CA GLN A 36 -3.45 -6.22 19.34
C GLN A 36 -4.34 -5.50 20.36
N GLY A 37 -5.64 -5.82 20.40
CA GLY A 37 -6.57 -5.25 21.39
C GLY A 37 -6.85 -3.75 21.24
N VAL A 38 -6.52 -3.14 20.10
CA VAL A 38 -6.75 -1.70 19.84
C VAL A 38 -8.21 -1.42 19.47
N LEU A 39 -8.78 -2.24 18.59
CA LEU A 39 -10.17 -2.14 18.11
C LEU A 39 -10.92 -3.44 18.37
N ASP A 40 -12.24 -3.36 18.53
CA ASP A 40 -13.10 -4.50 18.84
C ASP A 40 -13.99 -4.94 17.66
N ASP A 41 -13.96 -4.18 16.55
CA ASP A 41 -14.80 -4.36 15.36
C ASP A 41 -14.32 -5.48 14.43
N ILE A 42 -13.12 -6.04 14.65
CA ILE A 42 -12.61 -7.24 13.99
C ILE A 42 -12.37 -8.39 14.98
N LYS A 43 -12.55 -9.63 14.49
CA LYS A 43 -12.13 -10.87 15.17
C LYS A 43 -11.27 -11.70 14.21
N THR A 44 -10.06 -12.04 14.65
CA THR A 44 -9.09 -12.90 13.95
C THR A 44 -8.72 -14.11 14.81
N PRO A 45 -9.68 -15.00 15.14
CA PRO A 45 -9.47 -16.06 16.13
C PRO A 45 -8.32 -17.03 15.79
N ASN A 46 -8.00 -17.24 14.51
CA ASN A 46 -6.93 -18.14 14.10
C ASN A 46 -5.55 -17.47 14.27
N VAL A 47 -5.41 -16.20 13.89
CA VAL A 47 -4.16 -15.44 14.16
C VAL A 47 -3.99 -15.21 15.67
N ASP A 48 -5.06 -14.92 16.40
CA ASP A 48 -5.02 -14.82 17.86
C ASP A 48 -4.56 -16.14 18.50
N ALA A 49 -4.92 -17.29 17.92
CA ALA A 49 -4.45 -18.59 18.37
C ALA A 49 -2.95 -18.80 18.09
N LEU A 50 -2.40 -18.23 17.01
CA LEU A 50 -0.96 -18.23 16.75
C LEU A 50 -0.23 -17.40 17.82
N ALA A 51 -0.73 -16.20 18.14
CA ALA A 51 -0.17 -15.33 19.17
C ALA A 51 -0.21 -15.99 20.55
N ARG A 52 -1.37 -16.55 20.96
CA ARG A 52 -1.49 -17.29 22.23
C ARG A 52 -0.56 -18.50 22.34
N LYS A 53 -0.20 -19.13 21.21
CA LYS A 53 0.71 -20.28 21.16
C LYS A 53 2.17 -19.90 20.89
N GLY A 54 2.46 -18.62 20.77
CA GLY A 54 3.78 -18.10 20.45
C GLY A 54 3.95 -16.70 21.02
N VAL A 55 4.26 -15.75 20.13
CA VAL A 55 4.66 -14.38 20.45
C VAL A 55 3.79 -13.41 19.67
N LEU A 56 3.26 -12.40 20.37
CA LEU A 56 2.87 -11.11 19.78
C LEU A 56 4.06 -10.16 19.93
N ALA A 57 4.66 -9.72 18.83
CA ALA A 57 5.73 -8.73 18.90
C ALA A 57 5.10 -7.33 19.03
N ARG A 58 5.32 -6.67 20.18
CA ARG A 58 4.78 -5.34 20.44
C ARG A 58 5.36 -4.28 19.52
N HIS A 59 6.56 -4.52 19.00
CA HIS A 59 7.31 -3.62 18.14
C HIS A 59 7.78 -4.35 16.88
N GLY A 60 6.83 -4.73 16.02
CA GLY A 60 7.12 -5.40 14.75
C GLY A 60 7.20 -4.42 13.58
N TYR A 61 8.31 -4.43 12.85
CA TYR A 61 8.56 -3.47 11.77
C TYR A 61 8.66 -4.10 10.39
N SER A 62 8.04 -3.43 9.40
CA SER A 62 8.34 -3.69 7.99
C SER A 62 9.71 -3.14 7.61
N THR A 63 10.24 -3.57 6.45
CA THR A 63 11.53 -3.05 5.96
C THR A 63 11.37 -1.72 5.21
N ALA A 64 10.15 -1.37 4.81
CA ALA A 64 9.81 -0.15 4.09
C ALA A 64 8.33 0.22 4.25
N PRO A 65 7.93 1.50 4.06
CA PRO A 65 6.54 1.93 4.19
C PRO A 65 5.75 1.71 2.88
N GLN A 66 6.16 0.73 2.06
CA GLN A 66 5.57 0.47 0.75
C GLN A 66 5.82 -0.98 0.28
N CYS A 67 4.84 -1.55 -0.44
CA CYS A 67 4.81 -2.96 -0.81
C CYS A 67 6.07 -3.52 -1.50
N VAL A 68 6.54 -2.96 -2.63
CA VAL A 68 7.69 -3.50 -3.39
C VAL A 68 8.97 -3.51 -2.54
N PRO A 69 9.43 -2.37 -2.00
CA PRO A 69 10.65 -2.35 -1.20
C PRO A 69 10.56 -3.24 0.04
N SER A 70 9.38 -3.30 0.68
CA SER A 70 9.15 -4.16 1.85
C SER A 70 9.28 -5.66 1.54
N ARG A 71 8.64 -6.10 0.44
CA ARG A 71 8.70 -7.51 -0.01
C ARG A 71 10.08 -7.91 -0.47
N ALA A 72 10.78 -7.01 -1.18
CA ALA A 72 12.17 -7.22 -1.58
C ALA A 72 13.06 -7.39 -0.35
N GLY A 73 12.93 -6.49 0.64
CA GLY A 73 13.70 -6.54 1.86
C GLY A 73 13.47 -7.83 2.67
N LEU A 74 12.21 -8.24 2.86
CA LEU A 74 11.89 -9.51 3.54
C LEU A 74 12.50 -10.71 2.83
N LEU A 75 12.33 -10.81 1.51
CA LEU A 75 12.77 -11.99 0.76
C LEU A 75 14.28 -12.05 0.59
N ILE A 76 14.98 -10.93 0.44
CA ILE A 76 16.45 -10.93 0.37
C ILE A 76 17.07 -11.00 1.77
N GLY A 77 16.38 -10.46 2.79
CA GLY A 77 16.91 -10.32 4.14
C GLY A 77 17.89 -9.16 4.30
N LYS A 78 17.87 -8.21 3.38
CA LYS A 78 18.69 -6.98 3.41
C LYS A 78 17.80 -5.75 3.27
N PHE A 79 18.24 -4.61 3.80
CA PHE A 79 17.59 -3.35 3.51
C PHE A 79 17.58 -3.10 1.99
N GLN A 80 16.40 -2.88 1.44
CA GLN A 80 16.18 -2.71 0.00
C GLN A 80 17.02 -1.61 -0.66
N SER A 81 17.41 -0.61 0.12
CA SER A 81 18.26 0.49 -0.34
C SER A 81 19.72 0.06 -0.54
N ARG A 82 20.15 -1.10 -0.03
CA ARG A 82 21.50 -1.64 -0.30
C ARG A 82 21.63 -2.20 -1.72
N PHE A 83 20.50 -2.48 -2.37
CA PHE A 83 20.45 -3.03 -3.71
C PHE A 83 19.50 -2.24 -4.63
N GLY A 84 19.25 -0.96 -4.34
CA GLY A 84 18.59 -0.03 -5.28
C GLY A 84 17.08 -0.18 -5.46
N VAL A 85 16.38 -0.95 -4.62
CA VAL A 85 14.91 -1.10 -4.70
C VAL A 85 14.24 -0.12 -3.75
N GLU A 86 14.14 1.15 -4.16
CA GLU A 86 13.68 2.20 -3.24
C GLU A 86 12.16 2.38 -3.16
N SER A 87 11.44 2.22 -4.27
CA SER A 87 9.99 2.47 -4.30
C SER A 87 9.28 1.67 -5.38
N ASN A 88 7.96 1.51 -5.24
CA ASN A 88 7.12 0.93 -6.27
C ASN A 88 7.33 1.63 -7.62
N GLY A 89 7.29 0.87 -8.71
CA GLY A 89 7.41 1.38 -10.08
C GLY A 89 8.83 1.79 -10.50
N LYS A 90 9.84 1.57 -9.66
CA LYS A 90 11.26 1.66 -10.03
C LYS A 90 11.75 0.32 -10.58
N SER A 91 12.97 0.32 -11.11
CA SER A 91 13.61 -0.90 -11.61
C SER A 91 13.73 -1.96 -10.52
N LEU A 92 13.65 -3.22 -10.93
CA LEU A 92 13.89 -4.39 -10.09
C LEU A 92 15.24 -5.06 -10.39
N ASP A 93 16.09 -4.48 -11.23
CA ASP A 93 17.43 -5.04 -11.54
C ASP A 93 18.24 -5.29 -10.26
N GLY A 94 18.03 -4.44 -9.25
CA GLY A 94 18.55 -4.62 -7.91
C GLY A 94 18.14 -5.92 -7.23
N PHE A 95 16.83 -6.18 -7.23
CA PHE A 95 16.23 -7.40 -6.68
C PHE A 95 16.68 -8.63 -7.47
N ASP A 96 16.68 -8.56 -8.82
CA ASP A 96 16.99 -9.68 -9.70
C ASP A 96 18.48 -10.13 -9.62
N ARG A 97 19.36 -9.32 -9.02
CA ARG A 97 20.78 -9.65 -8.79
C ARG A 97 21.04 -10.30 -7.44
N GLU A 98 20.09 -10.25 -6.52
CA GLU A 98 20.26 -10.71 -5.14
C GLU A 98 19.60 -12.08 -4.95
N ALA A 99 20.23 -12.95 -4.17
CA ALA A 99 19.66 -14.26 -3.85
C ALA A 99 18.61 -14.14 -2.74
N THR A 100 17.37 -14.51 -3.05
CA THR A 100 16.28 -14.58 -2.10
C THR A 100 16.46 -15.72 -1.09
N ILE A 101 15.76 -15.62 0.04
CA ILE A 101 15.67 -16.70 1.02
C ILE A 101 15.02 -17.95 0.43
N ALA A 102 14.11 -17.80 -0.54
CA ALA A 102 13.50 -18.94 -1.22
C ALA A 102 14.56 -19.72 -2.03
N GLU A 103 15.43 -19.04 -2.79
CA GLU A 103 16.56 -19.69 -3.49
C GLU A 103 17.47 -20.42 -2.51
N ARG A 104 17.89 -19.72 -1.43
CA ARG A 104 18.77 -20.28 -0.39
C ARG A 104 18.16 -21.53 0.28
N LEU A 105 16.86 -21.51 0.56
CA LEU A 105 16.15 -22.65 1.16
C LEU A 105 15.94 -23.78 0.16
N GLN A 106 15.68 -23.48 -1.11
CA GLN A 106 15.55 -24.47 -2.17
C GLN A 106 16.88 -25.21 -2.38
N ASP A 107 18.02 -24.51 -2.38
CA ASP A 107 19.36 -25.10 -2.43
C ASP A 107 19.63 -25.99 -1.20
N ALA A 108 19.07 -25.65 -0.04
CA ALA A 108 19.10 -26.47 1.15
C ALA A 108 18.11 -27.67 1.10
N GLY A 109 17.34 -27.83 0.03
CA GLY A 109 16.42 -28.95 -0.17
C GLY A 109 15.01 -28.74 0.40
N TYR A 110 14.60 -27.50 0.65
CA TYR A 110 13.21 -27.19 0.99
C TYR A 110 12.32 -27.20 -0.26
N ILE A 111 11.07 -27.62 -0.08
CA ILE A 111 10.01 -27.31 -1.05
C ILE A 111 9.58 -25.86 -0.84
N THR A 112 9.72 -25.04 -1.87
CA THR A 112 9.39 -23.61 -1.82
C THR A 112 8.13 -23.32 -2.61
N ALA A 113 7.22 -22.53 -2.03
CA ALA A 113 6.00 -22.14 -2.72
C ALA A 113 5.56 -20.70 -2.40
N GLN A 114 5.07 -20.00 -3.42
CA GLN A 114 4.52 -18.64 -3.33
C GLN A 114 3.03 -18.63 -3.64
N PHE A 115 2.25 -17.92 -2.82
CA PHE A 115 0.82 -17.74 -3.01
C PHE A 115 0.45 -16.28 -2.88
N GLY A 116 -0.44 -15.79 -3.74
CA GLY A 116 -0.96 -14.42 -3.67
C GLY A 116 -0.05 -13.40 -4.33
N LYS A 117 0.04 -12.18 -3.78
CA LYS A 117 0.73 -11.03 -4.38
C LYS A 117 2.25 -11.24 -4.40
N TRP A 118 2.84 -11.00 -5.56
CA TRP A 118 4.29 -11.03 -5.76
C TRP A 118 4.87 -9.61 -5.76
N HIS A 119 4.40 -8.78 -6.69
CA HIS A 119 4.81 -7.38 -6.88
C HIS A 119 6.30 -7.13 -7.19
N LEU A 120 7.12 -8.19 -7.32
CA LEU A 120 8.55 -8.14 -7.59
C LEU A 120 8.85 -8.66 -9.00
N GLY A 121 8.05 -8.23 -9.98
CA GLY A 121 8.21 -8.59 -11.39
C GLY A 121 7.08 -9.47 -11.96
N PRO A 122 7.28 -10.04 -13.15
CA PRO A 122 6.26 -10.86 -13.83
C PRO A 122 5.97 -12.17 -13.08
N GLY A 123 4.68 -12.54 -12.98
CA GLY A 123 4.23 -13.77 -12.31
C GLY A 123 4.91 -15.06 -12.81
N PRO A 124 5.05 -15.28 -14.14
CA PRO A 124 5.74 -16.47 -14.66
C PRO A 124 7.22 -16.57 -14.28
N LYS A 125 7.85 -15.46 -13.88
CA LYS A 125 9.27 -15.41 -13.48
C LYS A 125 9.48 -15.65 -12.00
N ILE A 126 8.43 -15.84 -11.20
CA ILE A 126 8.57 -16.11 -9.76
C ILE A 126 9.43 -17.36 -9.49
N THR A 127 9.40 -18.34 -10.40
CA THR A 127 10.25 -19.54 -10.32
C THR A 127 11.74 -19.26 -10.50
N GLU A 128 12.11 -18.14 -11.12
CA GLU A 128 13.51 -17.69 -11.25
C GLU A 128 14.06 -17.22 -9.88
N HIS A 129 13.18 -16.93 -8.91
CA HIS A 129 13.52 -16.49 -7.54
C HIS A 129 13.27 -17.59 -6.51
N GLY A 130 13.57 -18.84 -6.87
CA GLY A 130 13.64 -19.96 -5.92
C GLY A 130 12.31 -20.50 -5.43
N PHE A 131 11.17 -20.13 -6.02
CA PHE A 131 9.87 -20.71 -5.71
C PHE A 131 9.51 -21.82 -6.69
N LYS A 132 9.54 -23.08 -6.23
CA LYS A 132 9.16 -24.23 -7.06
C LYS A 132 7.69 -24.16 -7.48
N HIS A 133 6.80 -23.84 -6.54
CA HIS A 133 5.36 -23.76 -6.79
C HIS A 133 4.86 -22.33 -6.66
N VAL A 134 3.97 -21.93 -7.56
CA VAL A 134 3.46 -20.57 -7.66
C VAL A 134 1.96 -20.64 -7.89
N PHE A 135 1.21 -19.90 -7.08
CA PHE A 135 -0.20 -19.57 -7.30
C PHE A 135 -0.38 -18.08 -7.02
N ASN A 136 0.10 -17.27 -7.96
CA ASN A 136 0.24 -15.82 -7.82
C ASN A 136 -0.99 -15.09 -8.36
N GLN A 137 -1.38 -14.00 -7.71
CA GLN A 137 -2.24 -12.99 -8.32
C GLN A 137 -1.82 -11.59 -7.89
N ASN A 138 -1.58 -10.72 -8.86
CA ASN A 138 -1.28 -9.31 -8.63
C ASN A 138 -2.50 -8.43 -8.93
N ALA A 139 -3.17 -7.92 -7.89
CA ALA A 139 -4.40 -7.14 -8.00
C ALA A 139 -5.48 -7.87 -8.84
N GLY A 140 -6.24 -7.16 -9.67
CA GLY A 140 -7.28 -7.75 -10.51
C GLY A 140 -6.79 -8.48 -11.77
N ARG A 141 -5.49 -8.82 -11.86
CA ARG A 141 -4.97 -9.61 -12.99
C ARG A 141 -5.40 -11.08 -12.88
N PRO A 142 -5.39 -11.85 -13.98
CA PRO A 142 -5.48 -13.30 -13.90
C PRO A 142 -4.42 -13.87 -12.96
N PHE A 143 -4.69 -15.04 -12.41
CA PHE A 143 -3.67 -15.79 -11.68
C PHE A 143 -2.54 -16.18 -12.62
N SER A 144 -1.33 -16.34 -12.11
CA SER A 144 -0.22 -17.01 -12.78
C SER A 144 0.21 -18.18 -11.90
N ALA A 145 0.12 -19.40 -12.42
CA ALA A 145 0.33 -20.58 -11.59
C ALA A 145 0.90 -21.78 -12.33
N ASN A 146 1.73 -22.56 -11.62
CA ASN A 146 2.21 -23.89 -12.02
C ASN A 146 1.74 -25.00 -11.05
N ILE A 147 0.85 -24.67 -10.12
CA ILE A 147 0.21 -25.60 -9.17
C ILE A 147 -1.31 -25.39 -9.22
N THR A 148 -2.09 -26.46 -9.07
CA THR A 148 -3.57 -26.38 -8.97
C THR A 148 -4.02 -26.20 -7.52
N LEU A 149 -5.31 -25.88 -7.32
CA LEU A 149 -5.95 -25.84 -5.99
C LEU A 149 -5.93 -27.21 -5.27
N ASN A 150 -5.66 -28.31 -5.98
CA ASN A 150 -5.53 -29.66 -5.40
C ASN A 150 -4.07 -30.09 -5.25
N GLY A 151 -3.10 -29.19 -5.47
CA GLY A 151 -1.68 -29.47 -5.26
C GLY A 151 -1.02 -30.31 -6.37
N THR A 152 -1.66 -30.43 -7.54
CA THR A 152 -1.09 -31.12 -8.71
C THR A 152 -0.33 -30.15 -9.60
N ASP A 153 0.79 -30.60 -10.16
CA ASP A 153 1.60 -29.77 -11.07
C ASP A 153 0.80 -29.44 -12.35
N ARG A 154 1.11 -28.29 -12.92
CA ARG A 154 0.66 -27.85 -14.24
C ARG A 154 1.72 -26.96 -14.87
N GLU A 155 1.62 -26.73 -16.17
CA GLU A 155 2.49 -25.73 -16.81
C GLU A 155 2.19 -24.33 -16.28
N MET A 156 3.26 -23.55 -16.08
CA MET A 156 3.17 -22.15 -15.69
C MET A 156 2.35 -21.37 -16.71
N SER A 157 1.17 -20.91 -16.31
CA SER A 157 0.23 -20.26 -17.21
C SER A 157 -0.70 -19.32 -16.45
N ASN A 158 -1.37 -18.44 -17.19
CA ASN A 158 -2.40 -17.59 -16.61
C ASN A 158 -3.70 -18.37 -16.41
N LEU A 159 -4.37 -18.18 -15.28
CA LEU A 159 -5.63 -18.85 -14.94
C LEU A 159 -6.74 -17.85 -14.62
N PRO A 160 -7.99 -18.14 -15.02
CA PRO A 160 -9.13 -17.42 -14.49
C PRO A 160 -9.28 -17.68 -12.98
N ALA A 161 -9.93 -16.75 -12.28
CA ALA A 161 -10.24 -16.95 -10.87
C ALA A 161 -11.42 -17.92 -10.73
N GLU A 162 -11.14 -19.18 -10.38
CA GLU A 162 -12.15 -20.18 -10.04
C GLU A 162 -12.69 -20.02 -8.60
N MET A 163 -11.91 -19.33 -7.76
CA MET A 163 -12.20 -19.11 -6.35
C MET A 163 -11.78 -17.68 -5.98
N TYR A 164 -12.40 -17.14 -4.93
CA TYR A 164 -11.96 -15.87 -4.34
C TYR A 164 -10.48 -15.93 -3.98
N HIS A 165 -9.73 -14.87 -4.26
CA HIS A 165 -8.28 -14.98 -4.32
C HIS A 165 -7.62 -15.35 -3.00
N ILE A 166 -8.17 -14.89 -1.87
CA ILE A 166 -7.69 -15.24 -0.53
C ILE A 166 -7.95 -16.72 -0.25
N ASP A 167 -9.15 -17.20 -0.56
CA ASP A 167 -9.54 -18.60 -0.39
C ASP A 167 -8.68 -19.52 -1.27
N GLY A 168 -8.51 -19.16 -2.55
CA GLY A 168 -7.71 -19.93 -3.51
C GLY A 168 -6.24 -20.05 -3.12
N CYS A 169 -5.62 -18.95 -2.66
CA CYS A 169 -4.26 -18.97 -2.13
C CYS A 169 -4.13 -19.90 -0.92
N SER A 170 -5.12 -19.85 -0.01
CA SER A 170 -5.15 -20.68 1.20
C SER A 170 -5.31 -22.17 0.86
N GLN A 171 -6.20 -22.48 -0.08
CA GLN A 171 -6.47 -23.83 -0.58
C GLN A 171 -5.22 -24.42 -1.25
N ALA A 172 -4.58 -23.67 -2.15
CA ALA A 172 -3.36 -24.11 -2.82
C ALA A 172 -2.20 -24.33 -1.82
N ALA A 173 -2.05 -23.45 -0.82
CA ALA A 173 -1.05 -23.61 0.24
C ALA A 173 -1.30 -24.88 1.08
N ALA A 174 -2.55 -25.12 1.49
CA ALA A 174 -2.92 -26.33 2.20
C ALA A 174 -2.66 -27.59 1.35
N ALA A 175 -2.93 -27.56 0.04
CA ALA A 175 -2.67 -28.68 -0.86
C ALA A 175 -1.17 -28.97 -1.03
N VAL A 176 -0.30 -27.94 -1.03
CA VAL A 176 1.16 -28.13 -1.01
C VAL A 176 1.60 -28.80 0.29
N ILE A 177 1.04 -28.41 1.45
CA ILE A 177 1.33 -29.08 2.73
C ILE A 177 0.91 -30.55 2.68
N GLU A 178 -0.30 -30.85 2.18
CA GLU A 178 -0.80 -32.23 2.04
C GLU A 178 0.15 -33.10 1.21
N ARG A 179 0.65 -32.55 0.09
CA ARG A 179 1.54 -33.25 -0.84
C ARG A 179 2.95 -33.44 -0.30
N TYR A 180 3.49 -32.45 0.42
CA TYR A 180 4.89 -32.42 0.84
C TYR A 180 5.09 -32.58 2.35
N ARG A 181 4.11 -33.14 3.07
CA ARG A 181 4.14 -33.31 4.54
C ARG A 181 5.35 -34.06 5.11
N GLU A 182 6.06 -34.84 4.30
CA GLU A 182 7.26 -35.58 4.72
C GLU A 182 8.58 -34.85 4.40
N GLN A 183 8.51 -33.65 3.81
CA GLN A 183 9.65 -32.82 3.41
C GLN A 183 9.56 -31.44 4.07
N PRO A 184 10.70 -30.80 4.41
CA PRO A 184 10.67 -29.43 4.88
C PRO A 184 10.19 -28.51 3.76
N PHE A 185 9.32 -27.57 4.10
CA PHE A 185 8.80 -26.58 3.14
C PHE A 185 8.90 -25.15 3.65
N PHE A 186 9.02 -24.22 2.69
CA PHE A 186 8.91 -22.78 2.88
C PHE A 186 7.74 -22.25 2.07
N LEU A 187 6.72 -21.73 2.76
CA LEU A 187 5.55 -21.13 2.10
C LEU A 187 5.53 -19.62 2.34
N TYR A 188 5.58 -18.85 1.25
CA TYR A 188 5.33 -17.41 1.27
C TYR A 188 3.88 -17.15 0.84
N VAL A 189 2.99 -17.01 1.82
CA VAL A 189 1.56 -16.80 1.63
C VAL A 189 1.25 -15.31 1.74
N ALA A 190 1.37 -14.62 0.61
CA ALA A 190 1.35 -13.17 0.52
C ALA A 190 -0.03 -12.65 0.11
N TYR A 191 -0.99 -12.61 1.04
CA TYR A 191 -2.33 -12.12 0.76
C TYR A 191 -2.33 -10.64 0.35
N ARG A 192 -3.17 -10.30 -0.64
CA ARG A 192 -3.43 -8.91 -1.06
C ARG A 192 -4.34 -8.15 -0.08
N ALA A 193 -4.91 -8.79 0.94
CA ALA A 193 -5.82 -8.10 1.84
C ALA A 193 -5.09 -7.25 2.89
N PRO A 194 -5.66 -6.09 3.28
CA PRO A 194 -6.88 -5.46 2.76
C PRO A 194 -6.68 -4.53 1.55
N HIS A 195 -5.47 -4.44 0.97
CA HIS A 195 -5.17 -3.55 -0.16
C HIS A 195 -6.22 -3.58 -1.28
N VAL A 196 -6.48 -2.41 -1.87
CA VAL A 196 -7.41 -2.23 -2.99
C VAL A 196 -7.07 -3.08 -4.25
N PRO A 197 -8.05 -3.45 -5.10
CA PRO A 197 -9.48 -3.20 -4.98
C PRO A 197 -10.10 -3.92 -3.78
N LEU A 198 -11.02 -3.24 -3.09
CA LEU A 198 -11.80 -3.87 -2.03
C LEU A 198 -12.90 -4.71 -2.69
N ASP A 199 -12.82 -6.03 -2.49
CA ASP A 199 -13.59 -7.02 -3.24
C ASP A 199 -14.04 -8.19 -2.35
N ALA A 200 -14.25 -7.93 -1.06
CA ALA A 200 -14.75 -8.92 -0.12
C ALA A 200 -16.02 -9.60 -0.65
N THR A 201 -16.06 -10.93 -0.57
CA THR A 201 -17.26 -11.68 -0.98
C THR A 201 -18.38 -11.53 0.05
N LYS A 202 -19.62 -11.78 -0.38
CA LYS A 202 -20.79 -11.76 0.51
C LYS A 202 -20.59 -12.64 1.76
N LYS A 203 -19.95 -13.82 1.60
CA LYS A 203 -19.59 -14.75 2.69
C LYS A 203 -18.91 -14.04 3.85
N TYR A 204 -17.99 -13.12 3.56
CA TYR A 204 -17.22 -12.41 4.57
C TYR A 204 -17.89 -11.11 5.01
N LEU A 205 -18.55 -10.39 4.09
CA LEU A 205 -19.31 -9.18 4.42
C LEU A 205 -20.43 -9.45 5.43
N ASP A 206 -21.10 -10.59 5.32
CA ASP A 206 -22.19 -11.00 6.22
C ASP A 206 -21.73 -11.15 7.69
N ARG A 207 -20.40 -11.24 7.97
CA ARG A 207 -19.85 -11.29 9.34
C ARG A 207 -19.85 -9.93 10.03
N PHE A 208 -19.91 -8.84 9.27
CA PHE A 208 -19.82 -7.48 9.77
C PHE A 208 -21.18 -6.82 9.56
N VAL A 209 -22.10 -7.07 10.48
CA VAL A 209 -23.43 -6.44 10.48
C VAL A 209 -23.40 -5.11 11.25
N GLY A 210 -24.28 -4.18 10.89
CA GLY A 210 -24.37 -2.87 11.55
C GLY A 210 -23.71 -1.73 10.77
N LYS A 211 -23.83 -0.51 11.31
CA LYS A 211 -23.42 0.73 10.64
C LYS A 211 -21.92 0.97 10.80
N MET A 212 -21.20 1.03 9.68
CA MET A 212 -19.80 1.41 9.56
C MET A 212 -19.52 1.90 8.13
N PRO A 213 -18.43 2.64 7.88
CA PRO A 213 -18.02 2.99 6.52
C PRO A 213 -17.89 1.72 5.65
N GLU A 214 -18.30 1.79 4.39
CA GLU A 214 -18.32 0.62 3.52
C GLU A 214 -16.91 0.11 3.23
N ARG A 215 -15.93 1.01 3.06
CA ARG A 215 -14.52 0.60 2.89
C ARG A 215 -13.97 -0.10 4.13
N ARG A 216 -14.34 0.37 5.34
CA ARG A 216 -14.02 -0.34 6.60
C ARG A 216 -14.60 -1.74 6.60
N ARG A 217 -15.90 -1.89 6.29
CA ARG A 217 -16.57 -3.19 6.23
C ARG A 217 -15.86 -4.16 5.28
N GLN A 218 -15.48 -3.68 4.09
CA GLN A 218 -14.77 -4.51 3.12
C GLN A 218 -13.37 -4.91 3.59
N ALA A 219 -12.60 -3.98 4.17
CA ALA A 219 -11.29 -4.30 4.75
C ALA A 219 -11.38 -5.39 5.81
N LEU A 220 -12.28 -5.22 6.78
CA LEU A 220 -12.48 -6.20 7.85
C LEU A 220 -12.94 -7.56 7.32
N ALA A 221 -13.82 -7.56 6.32
CA ALA A 221 -14.25 -8.78 5.65
C ALA A 221 -13.10 -9.50 4.93
N MET A 222 -12.23 -8.77 4.23
CA MET A 222 -11.02 -9.34 3.60
C MET A 222 -10.04 -9.89 4.64
N LEU A 223 -9.83 -9.18 5.75
CA LEU A 223 -8.98 -9.65 6.86
C LEU A 223 -9.58 -10.88 7.56
N SER A 224 -10.90 -10.97 7.68
CA SER A 224 -11.59 -12.17 8.16
C SER A 224 -11.37 -13.38 7.23
N ALA A 225 -11.28 -13.16 5.92
CA ALA A 225 -10.91 -14.20 4.97
C ALA A 225 -9.44 -14.64 5.13
N VAL A 226 -8.53 -13.70 5.41
CA VAL A 226 -7.14 -14.04 5.75
C VAL A 226 -7.08 -14.91 6.98
N ASP A 227 -7.84 -14.58 8.03
CA ASP A 227 -7.91 -15.38 9.26
C ASP A 227 -8.45 -16.80 9.01
N ASP A 228 -9.51 -16.95 8.20
CA ASP A 228 -10.02 -18.25 7.76
C ASP A 228 -8.92 -19.06 7.03
N GLY A 229 -8.13 -18.39 6.19
CA GLY A 229 -6.99 -18.98 5.46
C GLY A 229 -5.87 -19.46 6.38
N VAL A 230 -5.49 -18.65 7.36
CA VAL A 230 -4.57 -19.04 8.44
C VAL A 230 -5.11 -20.26 9.19
N GLY A 231 -6.41 -20.27 9.49
CA GLY A 231 -7.09 -21.39 10.12
C GLY A 231 -7.03 -22.67 9.28
N LEU A 232 -7.28 -22.57 7.97
CA LEU A 232 -7.19 -23.71 7.06
C LEU A 232 -5.79 -24.31 7.07
N ILE A 233 -4.77 -23.49 6.86
CA ILE A 233 -3.38 -23.94 6.77
C ILE A 233 -2.92 -24.55 8.10
N THR A 234 -3.21 -23.91 9.24
CA THR A 234 -2.83 -24.43 10.56
C THR A 234 -3.56 -25.72 10.94
N ARG A 235 -4.84 -25.87 10.54
CA ARG A 235 -5.56 -27.15 10.69
C ARG A 235 -4.96 -28.25 9.82
N THR A 236 -4.53 -27.94 8.60
CA THR A 236 -3.83 -28.89 7.73
C THR A 236 -2.50 -29.33 8.36
N LEU A 237 -1.73 -28.41 8.95
CA LEU A 237 -0.53 -28.77 9.72
C LEU A 237 -0.87 -29.72 10.87
N ALA A 238 -1.91 -29.40 11.66
CA ALA A 238 -2.32 -30.21 12.80
C ALA A 238 -2.77 -31.61 12.40
N LYS A 239 -3.52 -31.73 11.29
CA LYS A 239 -3.97 -33.01 10.71
C LYS A 239 -2.80 -33.96 10.43
N HIS A 240 -1.64 -33.42 10.02
CA HIS A 240 -0.44 -34.20 9.69
C HIS A 240 0.62 -34.20 10.81
N GLY A 241 0.29 -33.73 12.01
CA GLY A 241 1.25 -33.69 13.12
C GLY A 241 2.42 -32.72 12.92
N LEU A 242 2.30 -31.76 12.00
CA LEU A 242 3.36 -30.82 11.64
C LEU A 242 3.39 -29.57 12.53
N THR A 243 2.39 -29.34 13.38
CA THR A 243 2.29 -28.12 14.19
C THR A 243 3.54 -27.81 15.00
N LYS A 244 4.17 -28.80 15.65
CA LYS A 244 5.40 -28.60 16.43
C LYS A 244 6.67 -28.49 15.57
N LYS A 245 6.57 -28.84 14.29
CA LYS A 245 7.67 -28.80 13.31
C LYS A 245 7.56 -27.59 12.38
N THR A 246 6.70 -26.62 12.66
CA THR A 246 6.49 -25.47 11.77
C THR A 246 6.63 -24.16 12.53
N LEU A 247 7.57 -23.33 12.07
CA LEU A 247 7.67 -21.93 12.43
C LEU A 247 6.74 -21.11 11.52
N ILE A 248 5.92 -20.25 12.12
CA ILE A 248 4.97 -19.40 11.41
C ILE A 248 5.25 -17.94 11.77
N PHE A 249 5.38 -17.10 10.74
CA PHE A 249 5.34 -15.65 10.83
C PHE A 249 4.03 -15.14 10.24
N TYR A 250 3.41 -14.15 10.89
CA TYR A 250 2.31 -13.36 10.33
C TYR A 250 2.69 -11.89 10.44
N ILE A 251 2.85 -11.22 9.29
CA ILE A 251 3.42 -9.87 9.21
C ILE A 251 2.64 -9.02 8.19
N GLY A 252 2.40 -7.75 8.48
CA GLY A 252 1.93 -6.76 7.49
C GLY A 252 3.07 -6.17 6.65
N ASP A 253 2.88 -5.93 5.35
CA ASP A 253 3.96 -5.40 4.50
C ASP A 253 4.31 -3.93 4.72
N ASN A 254 3.33 -3.14 5.14
CA ASN A 254 3.46 -1.75 5.57
C ASN A 254 2.19 -1.34 6.31
N GLY A 255 2.20 -0.18 6.97
CA GLY A 255 0.99 0.39 7.56
C GLY A 255 -0.09 0.73 6.53
N ALA A 256 -1.32 0.94 6.99
CA ALA A 256 -2.49 1.20 6.15
C ALA A 256 -2.42 2.57 5.45
N PRO A 257 -2.91 2.71 4.20
CA PRO A 257 -3.07 4.00 3.52
C PRO A 257 -4.33 4.71 4.03
N LEU A 258 -4.24 5.65 4.97
CA LEU A 258 -5.41 6.36 5.53
C LEU A 258 -5.95 7.50 4.63
N LYS A 259 -5.09 8.05 3.77
CA LYS A 259 -5.37 9.19 2.88
C LYS A 259 -5.89 10.44 3.59
N ILE A 260 -5.36 10.74 4.78
CA ILE A 260 -5.72 11.82 5.74
C ILE A 260 -7.22 11.85 6.12
N HIS A 261 -8.10 11.94 5.14
CA HIS A 261 -9.53 12.14 5.28
C HIS A 261 -10.35 10.84 5.40
N LYS A 262 -9.74 9.67 5.19
CA LYS A 262 -10.43 8.36 5.23
C LYS A 262 -11.75 8.36 4.44
N VAL A 263 -11.75 8.94 3.23
CA VAL A 263 -12.98 9.10 2.44
C VAL A 263 -13.58 7.74 2.12
N ASP A 264 -14.83 7.54 2.54
CA ASP A 264 -15.59 6.34 2.22
C ASP A 264 -16.10 6.38 0.78
N ALA A 265 -15.25 5.97 -0.15
CA ALA A 265 -15.51 5.89 -1.59
C ALA A 265 -15.42 4.43 -2.07
N PRO A 266 -16.43 3.58 -1.81
CA PRO A 266 -16.34 2.14 -2.07
C PRO A 266 -16.03 1.84 -3.54
N GLY A 267 -15.21 0.80 -3.77
CA GLY A 267 -14.76 0.36 -5.10
C GLY A 267 -13.26 0.18 -5.22
N GLY A 268 -12.81 -0.14 -6.44
CA GLY A 268 -11.46 -0.66 -6.70
C GLY A 268 -10.31 0.34 -6.82
N GLY A 269 -10.56 1.63 -6.58
CA GLY A 269 -9.58 2.70 -6.81
C GLY A 269 -8.64 2.98 -5.63
N PRO A 270 -7.53 3.70 -5.87
CA PRO A 270 -6.64 4.16 -4.81
C PRO A 270 -7.39 5.10 -3.85
N GLY A 271 -7.19 4.92 -2.56
CA GLY A 271 -7.93 5.63 -1.52
C GLY A 271 -7.56 5.09 -0.15
N TRP A 272 -8.32 5.50 0.87
CA TRP A 272 -8.30 4.80 2.15
C TRP A 272 -8.72 3.38 1.93
N ASP A 273 -8.02 2.33 2.33
CA ASP A 273 -8.47 0.96 2.07
C ASP A 273 -9.46 0.41 3.11
N GLY A 274 -9.83 1.20 4.12
CA GLY A 274 -10.67 0.74 5.23
C GLY A 274 -9.88 0.28 6.44
N SER A 275 -8.56 0.07 6.29
CA SER A 275 -7.69 -0.34 7.38
C SER A 275 -7.21 0.84 8.23
N LEU A 276 -6.82 0.59 9.47
CA LEU A 276 -6.54 1.60 10.49
C LEU A 276 -5.20 1.35 11.19
N ASN A 277 -4.46 2.44 11.46
CA ASN A 277 -3.14 2.39 12.11
C ASN A 277 -3.18 2.77 13.59
N ASP A 278 -4.37 3.05 14.14
CA ASP A 278 -4.54 3.52 15.51
C ASP A 278 -3.74 2.67 16.53
N PRO A 279 -3.20 3.27 17.60
CA PRO A 279 -3.09 4.72 17.83
C PRO A 279 -1.93 5.37 17.04
N LEU A 280 -1.21 4.60 16.22
CA LEU A 280 0.03 5.04 15.59
C LEU A 280 -0.20 6.15 14.56
N ASN A 281 0.78 7.03 14.47
CA ASN A 281 0.68 8.25 13.68
C ASN A 281 1.29 8.09 12.28
N GLY A 282 0.60 8.63 11.27
CA GLY A 282 0.94 8.49 9.87
C GLY A 282 0.33 7.27 9.17
N GLU A 283 0.75 7.07 7.91
CA GLU A 283 0.14 6.10 7.00
C GLU A 283 1.17 5.52 6.01
N LYS A 284 0.74 4.55 5.20
CA LYS A 284 1.51 4.02 4.06
C LYS A 284 2.24 5.14 3.30
N GLY A 285 3.55 4.97 3.12
CA GLY A 285 4.43 5.97 2.52
C GLY A 285 5.05 6.97 3.51
N MET A 286 4.99 6.70 4.82
CA MET A 286 5.70 7.45 5.85
C MET A 286 6.60 6.53 6.68
N LEU A 287 7.78 7.00 7.09
CA LEU A 287 8.65 6.29 8.03
C LEU A 287 8.24 6.49 9.51
N SER A 288 7.13 7.18 9.77
CA SER A 288 6.48 7.24 11.09
C SER A 288 5.92 5.85 11.48
N GLU A 289 5.58 5.65 12.75
CA GLU A 289 5.09 4.38 13.30
C GLU A 289 3.88 3.87 12.52
N GLY A 290 2.93 4.73 12.17
CA GLY A 290 1.75 4.35 11.39
C GLY A 290 2.05 3.87 9.97
N GLY A 291 3.25 4.08 9.43
CA GLY A 291 3.66 3.53 8.14
C GLY A 291 4.57 2.29 8.23
N MET A 292 5.24 2.09 9.37
CA MET A 292 6.33 1.10 9.53
C MET A 292 6.04 0.00 10.55
N HIS A 293 5.30 0.32 11.61
CA HIS A 293 4.96 -0.60 12.66
C HIS A 293 3.68 -1.37 12.27
N VAL A 294 3.84 -2.67 12.08
CA VAL A 294 2.85 -3.55 11.45
C VAL A 294 2.42 -4.66 12.40
N PRO A 295 1.27 -5.31 12.17
CA PRO A 295 0.93 -6.55 12.88
C PRO A 295 2.04 -7.57 12.70
N PHE A 296 2.51 -8.19 13.80
CA PHE A 296 3.64 -9.10 13.79
C PHE A 296 3.45 -10.20 14.86
N VAL A 297 3.21 -11.43 14.40
CA VAL A 297 3.02 -12.61 15.25
C VAL A 297 3.98 -13.71 14.82
N ILE A 298 4.59 -14.40 15.79
CA ILE A 298 5.52 -15.50 15.56
C ILE A 298 5.05 -16.71 16.36
N SER A 299 4.94 -17.88 15.74
CA SER A 299 4.45 -19.09 16.42
C SER A 299 5.28 -20.30 16.04
N TRP A 300 5.82 -20.99 17.04
CA TRP A 300 6.45 -22.30 16.87
C TRP A 300 6.18 -23.17 18.11
N PRO A 301 4.99 -23.79 18.18
CA PRO A 301 4.57 -24.54 19.35
C PRO A 301 5.55 -25.66 19.72
N GLY A 302 5.95 -25.72 20.99
CA GLY A 302 6.92 -26.70 21.48
C GLY A 302 8.38 -26.23 21.43
N THR A 303 8.67 -25.14 20.74
CA THR A 303 9.98 -24.48 20.72
C THR A 303 9.91 -23.11 21.41
N ILE A 304 9.02 -22.24 20.95
CA ILE A 304 8.79 -20.92 21.54
C ILE A 304 7.80 -21.07 22.70
N PRO A 305 8.11 -20.57 23.92
CA PRO A 305 7.14 -20.50 25.02
C PRO A 305 5.86 -19.78 24.60
N PRO A 306 4.67 -20.33 24.88
CA PRO A 306 3.41 -19.77 24.40
C PRO A 306 2.98 -18.52 25.19
N GLY A 307 2.26 -17.61 24.53
CA GLY A 307 1.58 -16.48 25.18
C GLY A 307 2.49 -15.31 25.51
N GLN A 308 3.63 -15.20 24.82
CA GLN A 308 4.56 -14.10 25.01
C GLN A 308 4.07 -12.81 24.35
N VAL A 309 4.29 -11.68 25.02
CA VAL A 309 4.37 -10.38 24.37
C VAL A 309 5.84 -9.99 24.37
N PHE A 310 6.43 -9.80 23.19
CA PHE A 310 7.85 -9.52 23.04
C PHE A 310 8.06 -8.03 22.80
N ASP A 311 8.72 -7.37 23.75
CA ASP A 311 8.83 -5.91 23.82
C ASP A 311 10.06 -5.35 23.09
N TYR A 312 10.99 -6.18 22.63
CA TYR A 312 12.10 -5.69 21.82
C TYR A 312 11.70 -5.53 20.34
N PRO A 313 12.23 -4.51 19.64
CA PRO A 313 11.96 -4.33 18.22
C PRO A 313 12.40 -5.55 17.39
N VAL A 314 11.54 -5.99 16.48
CA VAL A 314 11.85 -7.01 15.47
C VAL A 314 11.57 -6.47 14.08
N SER A 315 12.22 -7.04 13.08
CA SER A 315 12.14 -6.61 11.69
C SER A 315 11.67 -7.74 10.78
N ALA A 316 10.94 -7.41 9.72
CA ALA A 316 10.64 -8.35 8.63
C ALA A 316 11.91 -8.93 7.97
N LEU A 317 13.07 -8.26 8.10
CA LEU A 317 14.38 -8.79 7.68
C LEU A 317 14.77 -10.07 8.44
N ASP A 318 14.30 -10.20 9.68
CA ASP A 318 14.67 -11.31 10.57
C ASP A 318 14.09 -12.64 10.11
N VAL A 319 13.06 -12.61 9.25
CA VAL A 319 12.49 -13.81 8.62
C VAL A 319 13.56 -14.55 7.83
N ALA A 320 14.33 -13.84 7.00
CA ALA A 320 15.36 -14.45 6.17
C ALA A 320 16.53 -14.99 7.01
N ALA A 321 17.00 -14.22 7.99
CA ALA A 321 18.08 -14.63 8.89
C ALA A 321 17.69 -15.82 9.77
N THR A 322 16.48 -15.81 10.33
CA THR A 322 15.94 -16.93 11.11
C THR A 322 15.79 -18.18 10.23
N ALA A 323 15.23 -18.04 9.03
CA ALA A 323 15.03 -19.16 8.12
C ALA A 323 16.36 -19.78 7.66
N ALA A 324 17.34 -18.95 7.30
CA ALA A 324 18.67 -19.40 6.91
C ALA A 324 19.36 -20.17 8.05
N ALA A 325 19.28 -19.67 9.28
CA ALA A 325 19.85 -20.32 10.45
C ALA A 325 19.21 -21.71 10.71
N LEU A 326 17.88 -21.81 10.65
CA LEU A 326 17.15 -23.07 10.86
C LEU A 326 17.36 -24.09 9.74
N ALA A 327 17.56 -23.62 8.52
CA ALA A 327 17.91 -24.46 7.39
C ALA A 327 19.40 -24.84 7.33
N GLN A 328 20.21 -24.28 8.24
CA GLN A 328 21.67 -24.43 8.29
C GLN A 328 22.36 -23.97 6.98
N VAL A 329 21.80 -22.93 6.35
CA VAL A 329 22.40 -22.28 5.19
C VAL A 329 23.61 -21.48 5.65
N LYS A 330 24.74 -21.61 4.94
CA LYS A 330 25.92 -20.79 5.20
C LYS A 330 25.67 -19.35 4.76
N ILE A 331 25.75 -18.42 5.71
CA ILE A 331 25.60 -16.98 5.48
C ILE A 331 26.95 -16.31 5.73
N LYS A 332 27.38 -15.45 4.80
CA LYS A 332 28.59 -14.63 4.98
C LYS A 332 28.23 -13.31 5.67
N GLU A 333 29.23 -12.66 6.26
CA GLU A 333 29.05 -11.32 6.80
C GLU A 333 28.55 -10.37 5.71
N GLY A 334 27.48 -9.62 6.01
CA GLY A 334 26.85 -8.67 5.08
C GLY A 334 25.85 -9.27 4.10
N ASP A 335 25.68 -10.60 4.04
CA ASP A 335 24.66 -11.26 3.21
C ASP A 335 23.24 -10.97 3.68
N LEU A 336 23.04 -10.77 4.99
CA LEU A 336 21.76 -10.48 5.62
C LEU A 336 21.94 -9.35 6.63
N ASP A 337 20.95 -8.48 6.74
CA ASP A 337 20.89 -7.39 7.72
C ASP A 337 19.97 -7.73 8.92
N GLY A 338 19.12 -8.75 8.80
CA GLY A 338 18.29 -9.27 9.90
C GLY A 338 19.06 -10.25 10.81
N VAL A 339 18.44 -10.63 11.93
CA VAL A 339 19.02 -11.59 12.90
C VAL A 339 18.13 -12.82 13.09
N ASN A 340 18.72 -13.91 13.60
CA ASN A 340 17.96 -15.08 14.00
C ASN A 340 17.22 -14.80 15.32
N LEU A 341 15.88 -14.75 15.27
CA LEU A 341 15.07 -14.42 16.45
C LEU A 341 14.96 -15.57 17.46
N ILE A 342 15.21 -16.82 17.05
CA ILE A 342 14.87 -17.98 17.89
C ILE A 342 15.56 -17.94 19.26
N PRO A 343 16.88 -17.69 19.40
CA PRO A 343 17.51 -17.59 20.71
C PRO A 343 16.90 -16.52 21.61
N HIS A 344 16.41 -15.41 21.02
CA HIS A 344 15.76 -14.34 21.77
C HIS A 344 14.35 -14.74 22.23
N LEU A 345 13.59 -15.39 21.36
CA LEU A 345 12.20 -15.81 21.64
C LEU A 345 12.09 -17.03 22.55
N THR A 346 13.14 -17.85 22.65
CA THR A 346 13.24 -18.97 23.60
C THR A 346 13.80 -18.52 24.96
N GLY A 347 14.33 -17.30 25.06
CA GLY A 347 14.94 -16.75 26.27
C GLY A 347 16.39 -17.20 26.52
N GLU A 348 17.02 -17.88 25.55
CA GLU A 348 18.45 -18.21 25.57
C GLU A 348 19.30 -16.94 25.52
N VAL A 349 18.91 -15.97 24.70
CA VAL A 349 19.47 -14.63 24.62
C VAL A 349 18.46 -13.63 25.15
N LYS A 350 18.84 -12.84 26.16
CA LYS A 350 17.93 -11.88 26.84
C LYS A 350 18.10 -10.44 26.37
N THR A 351 19.10 -10.18 25.53
CA THR A 351 19.34 -8.86 24.95
C THR A 351 18.39 -8.61 23.78
N PRO A 352 18.15 -7.33 23.41
CA PRO A 352 17.46 -7.00 22.17
C PRO A 352 18.10 -7.70 20.96
N PRO A 353 17.31 -8.13 19.96
CA PRO A 353 17.84 -8.67 18.71
C PRO A 353 18.53 -7.60 17.85
N HIS A 354 18.14 -6.34 18.01
CA HIS A 354 18.68 -5.20 17.27
C HIS A 354 19.04 -4.06 18.24
N ASP A 355 20.26 -3.54 18.12
CA ASP A 355 20.64 -2.28 18.76
C ASP A 355 19.98 -1.09 18.05
N VAL A 356 19.92 -1.17 16.72
CA VAL A 356 19.31 -0.15 15.86
C VAL A 356 18.50 -0.79 14.73
N LEU A 357 17.41 -0.12 14.36
CA LEU A 357 16.71 -0.32 13.09
C LEU A 357 16.84 0.96 12.27
N LEU A 358 17.06 0.82 10.96
CA LEU A 358 17.42 1.90 10.06
C LEU A 358 16.55 1.85 8.81
N TRP A 359 16.13 3.00 8.32
CA TRP A 359 15.30 3.07 7.11
C TRP A 359 15.70 4.25 6.24
N ARG A 360 15.66 4.02 4.93
CA ARG A 360 15.67 5.06 3.91
C ARG A 360 14.59 4.74 2.90
N TRP A 361 13.76 5.74 2.59
CA TRP A 361 12.72 5.60 1.60
C TRP A 361 12.42 6.94 0.92
N THR A 362 12.69 7.02 -0.37
CA THR A 362 12.47 8.22 -1.19
C THR A 362 13.13 9.48 -0.62
N ALA A 363 12.36 10.43 -0.08
CA ALA A 363 12.79 11.68 0.55
C ALA A 363 12.80 11.60 2.10
N GLN A 364 12.73 10.40 2.66
CA GLN A 364 12.67 10.14 4.10
C GLN A 364 13.80 9.22 4.56
N SER A 365 14.24 9.42 5.80
CA SER A 365 15.16 8.51 6.48
C SER A 365 14.84 8.46 7.97
N ALA A 366 15.05 7.32 8.60
CA ALA A 366 14.78 7.14 10.02
C ALA A 366 15.76 6.16 10.67
N ILE A 367 15.98 6.33 11.96
CA ILE A 367 16.72 5.39 12.81
C ILE A 367 15.94 5.25 14.12
N ARG A 368 15.72 4.00 14.54
CA ARG A 368 15.26 3.67 15.90
C ARG A 368 16.42 3.01 16.63
N GLU A 369 16.86 3.60 17.73
CA GLU A 369 17.82 2.99 18.66
C GLU A 369 17.14 2.85 20.01
N HIS A 370 16.86 1.60 20.39
CA HIS A 370 16.03 1.29 21.55
C HIS A 370 14.70 2.06 21.51
N ASN A 371 14.47 3.02 22.41
CA ASN A 371 13.25 3.81 22.46
C ASN A 371 13.33 5.10 21.64
N TRP A 372 14.53 5.57 21.31
CA TRP A 372 14.71 6.82 20.57
C TRP A 372 14.53 6.60 19.08
N LYS A 373 13.65 7.39 18.46
CA LYS A 373 13.46 7.40 17.01
C LYS A 373 13.72 8.78 16.44
N LEU A 374 14.70 8.86 15.54
CA LEU A 374 14.91 10.04 14.69
C LEU A 374 14.26 9.79 13.33
N LEU A 375 13.41 10.72 12.90
CA LEU A 375 12.75 10.73 11.60
C LEU A 375 13.10 12.01 10.84
N ARG A 376 13.42 11.87 9.55
CA ARG A 376 13.70 12.98 8.64
C ARG A 376 12.84 12.89 7.38
N GLY A 377 12.42 14.05 6.88
CA GLY A 377 11.72 14.21 5.60
C GLY A 377 12.08 15.53 4.94
N GLY A 378 12.82 15.47 3.83
CA GLY A 378 13.51 16.65 3.30
C GLY A 378 14.39 17.32 4.37
N GLU A 379 14.20 18.63 4.58
CA GLU A 379 14.90 19.40 5.63
C GLU A 379 14.28 19.29 7.02
N ARG A 380 13.15 18.57 7.18
CA ARG A 380 12.48 18.41 8.47
C ARG A 380 13.13 17.30 9.28
N GLU A 381 13.21 17.49 10.59
CA GLU A 381 13.77 16.53 11.53
C GLU A 381 12.94 16.46 12.81
N TYR A 382 12.71 15.22 13.25
CA TYR A 382 11.91 14.89 14.40
C TYR A 382 12.62 13.84 15.25
N LEU A 383 12.61 14.02 16.57
CA LEU A 383 13.10 13.03 17.53
C LEU A 383 11.94 12.68 18.48
N TYR A 384 11.72 11.40 18.71
CA TYR A 384 10.69 10.89 19.60
C TYR A 384 11.27 9.86 20.57
N ASP A 385 10.71 9.79 21.77
CA ASP A 385 10.88 8.70 22.71
C ASP A 385 9.66 7.79 22.64
N LEU A 386 9.78 6.64 21.98
CA LEU A 386 8.66 5.73 21.70
C LEU A 386 8.14 4.98 22.92
N ASP A 387 8.86 5.01 24.05
CA ASP A 387 8.35 4.44 25.31
C ASP A 387 7.22 5.28 25.89
N THR A 388 7.32 6.60 25.74
CA THR A 388 6.35 7.57 26.28
C THR A 388 5.46 8.20 25.20
N ASP A 389 5.87 8.15 23.93
CA ASP A 389 5.20 8.77 22.78
C ASP A 389 5.22 7.87 21.54
N ILE A 390 4.59 6.70 21.62
CA ILE A 390 4.44 5.78 20.48
C ILE A 390 3.65 6.38 19.31
N GLU A 391 2.87 7.43 19.57
CA GLU A 391 2.11 8.18 18.57
C GLU A 391 2.94 9.30 17.92
N GLU A 392 4.20 9.50 18.30
CA GLU A 392 5.12 10.48 17.69
C GLU A 392 4.50 11.89 17.60
N LYS A 393 3.86 12.36 18.67
CA LYS A 393 3.19 13.67 18.71
C LYS A 393 4.10 14.79 19.22
N HIS A 394 5.16 14.46 19.94
CA HIS A 394 5.98 15.41 20.67
C HIS A 394 7.42 15.39 20.15
N ASN A 395 7.75 16.30 19.23
CA ASN A 395 9.11 16.40 18.70
C ASN A 395 10.10 16.94 19.74
N LEU A 396 11.02 16.09 20.17
CA LEU A 396 12.05 16.32 21.18
C LEU A 396 13.39 16.80 20.61
N ALA A 397 13.53 16.99 19.29
CA ALA A 397 14.82 17.30 18.67
C ALA A 397 15.46 18.60 19.18
N LYS A 398 14.63 19.58 19.58
CA LYS A 398 15.08 20.86 20.14
C LYS A 398 15.52 20.76 21.60
N THR A 399 14.92 19.86 22.38
CA THR A 399 15.21 19.69 23.81
C THR A 399 16.28 18.64 24.09
N HIS A 400 16.51 17.72 23.13
CA HIS A 400 17.56 16.69 23.19
C HIS A 400 18.46 16.69 21.92
N PRO A 401 19.12 17.82 21.60
CA PRO A 401 19.94 17.94 20.39
C PRO A 401 21.14 16.98 20.36
N GLU A 402 21.64 16.54 21.52
CA GLU A 402 22.71 15.57 21.66
C GLU A 402 22.29 14.18 21.18
N ILE A 403 21.07 13.75 21.50
CA ILE A 403 20.51 12.47 21.03
C ILE A 403 20.23 12.55 19.53
N ALA A 404 19.58 13.64 19.10
CA ALA A 404 19.30 13.84 17.68
C ALA A 404 20.58 13.80 16.84
N THR A 405 21.65 14.46 17.28
CA THR A 405 22.94 14.50 16.58
C THR A 405 23.59 13.13 16.51
N ARG A 406 23.66 12.40 17.63
CA ARG A 406 24.23 11.06 17.68
C ARG A 406 23.50 10.07 16.76
N LEU A 407 22.17 10.10 16.76
CA LEU A 407 21.36 9.25 15.87
C LEU A 407 21.51 9.67 14.40
N ARG A 408 21.58 10.97 14.12
CA ARG A 408 21.80 11.52 12.78
C ARG A 408 23.15 11.06 12.21
N GLU A 409 24.21 11.08 13.01
CA GLU A 409 25.54 10.62 12.59
C GLU A 409 25.54 9.12 12.25
N LYS A 410 24.92 8.27 13.07
CA LYS A 410 24.73 6.85 12.78
C LYS A 410 23.96 6.63 11.48
N LEU A 411 22.86 7.36 11.31
CA LEU A 411 22.02 7.28 10.11
C LEU A 411 22.79 7.74 8.85
N ILE A 412 23.58 8.81 8.94
CA ILE A 412 24.46 9.27 7.84
C ILE A 412 25.48 8.19 7.49
N ALA A 413 26.18 7.63 8.49
CA ALA A 413 27.20 6.62 8.28
C ALA A 413 26.64 5.35 7.60
N TRP A 414 25.48 4.86 8.05
CA TRP A 414 24.80 3.74 7.40
C TRP A 414 24.34 4.12 5.98
N SER A 415 23.74 5.30 5.81
CA SER A 415 23.22 5.73 4.52
C SER A 415 24.30 5.85 3.44
N GLY A 416 25.55 6.18 3.84
CA GLY A 416 26.70 6.22 2.94
C GLY A 416 27.08 4.87 2.32
N GLN A 417 26.55 3.76 2.84
CA GLN A 417 26.80 2.39 2.35
C GLN A 417 25.69 1.87 1.41
N LEU A 418 24.66 2.69 1.14
CA LEU A 418 23.51 2.32 0.33
C LEU A 418 23.74 2.58 -1.16
N ASP A 419 22.80 2.16 -1.99
CA ASP A 419 22.76 2.39 -3.44
C ASP A 419 21.49 3.16 -3.85
N PRO A 420 21.59 4.44 -4.28
CA PRO A 420 22.80 5.28 -4.26
C PRO A 420 23.22 5.63 -2.82
N PRO A 421 24.47 6.08 -2.57
CA PRO A 421 24.91 6.41 -1.21
C PRO A 421 24.34 7.75 -0.71
N GLY A 422 24.16 7.85 0.61
CA GLY A 422 23.77 9.07 1.32
C GLY A 422 22.31 9.09 1.78
N LEU A 423 21.95 10.18 2.46
CA LEU A 423 20.59 10.40 2.95
C LEU A 423 19.61 10.68 1.80
N ALA A 424 18.34 10.48 2.12
CA ALA A 424 17.21 10.87 1.29
C ALA A 424 17.00 12.40 1.30
N THR A 425 17.85 13.17 0.61
CA THR A 425 17.79 14.64 0.57
C THR A 425 16.93 15.22 -0.55
N GLN A 426 16.19 14.37 -1.27
CA GLN A 426 15.28 14.85 -2.33
C GLN A 426 14.13 15.66 -1.74
N GLU A 427 13.61 16.62 -2.51
CA GLU A 427 12.39 17.32 -2.11
C GLU A 427 11.22 16.34 -1.99
N MET A 428 10.46 16.48 -0.90
CA MET A 428 9.25 15.70 -0.70
C MET A 428 8.20 16.07 -1.75
N SER A 429 7.52 15.07 -2.31
CA SER A 429 6.34 15.31 -3.13
C SER A 429 5.28 16.11 -2.36
N ASN A 430 4.40 16.84 -3.05
CA ASN A 430 3.30 17.58 -2.43
C ASN A 430 2.44 16.70 -1.50
N ALA A 431 2.23 15.43 -1.85
CA ALA A 431 1.49 14.50 -1.01
C ALA A 431 2.25 14.16 0.27
N ALA A 432 3.55 13.85 0.16
CA ALA A 432 4.39 13.58 1.32
C ALA A 432 4.51 14.80 2.25
N SER A 433 4.72 16.00 1.69
CA SER A 433 4.72 17.25 2.46
C SER A 433 3.40 17.49 3.20
N ALA A 434 2.26 17.21 2.56
CA ALA A 434 0.94 17.32 3.20
C ALA A 434 0.74 16.28 4.33
N TYR A 435 1.31 15.08 4.19
CA TYR A 435 1.30 14.08 5.25
C TYR A 435 2.14 14.53 6.46
N PHE A 436 3.36 15.02 6.24
CA PHE A 436 4.19 15.54 7.33
C PHE A 436 3.53 16.75 8.01
N ASP A 437 2.96 17.66 7.22
CA ASP A 437 2.20 18.80 7.73
C ASP A 437 1.07 18.36 8.68
N PHE A 438 0.29 17.35 8.28
CA PHE A 438 -0.86 16.87 9.05
C PHE A 438 -0.46 16.04 10.27
N TYR A 439 0.31 14.98 10.05
CA TYR A 439 0.60 14.00 11.09
C TYR A 439 1.68 14.47 12.07
N LEU A 440 2.71 15.18 11.62
CA LEU A 440 3.89 15.48 12.44
C LEU A 440 4.00 16.96 12.85
N ASP A 441 3.51 17.89 12.03
CA ASP A 441 3.57 19.34 12.33
C ASP A 441 2.26 19.89 12.93
N GLY A 442 1.23 19.05 13.08
CA GLY A 442 -0.07 19.44 13.65
C GLY A 442 -0.86 20.45 12.82
N LYS A 443 -0.56 20.60 11.52
CA LYS A 443 -1.31 21.48 10.63
C LYS A 443 -2.64 20.83 10.24
N PRO A 444 -3.70 21.62 10.03
CA PRO A 444 -4.98 21.06 9.61
C PRO A 444 -4.87 20.36 8.24
N ALA A 445 -5.62 19.28 8.08
CA ALA A 445 -5.73 18.59 6.80
C ALA A 445 -6.18 19.54 5.69
N THR A 446 -5.52 19.48 4.53
CA THR A 446 -5.94 20.28 3.37
C THR A 446 -7.37 19.88 2.97
N PRO A 447 -8.34 20.80 2.85
CA PRO A 447 -9.71 20.43 2.52
C PRO A 447 -9.83 19.64 1.21
N LEU A 448 -10.70 18.63 1.20
CA LEU A 448 -10.99 17.87 -0.01
C LEU A 448 -11.54 18.78 -1.11
N ARG A 449 -11.05 18.58 -2.33
CA ARG A 449 -11.60 19.24 -3.52
C ARG A 449 -13.04 18.76 -3.74
N GLN A 450 -14.01 19.67 -3.66
CA GLN A 450 -15.40 19.37 -4.01
C GLN A 450 -15.49 18.92 -5.47
N LYS A 451 -16.08 17.74 -5.71
CA LYS A 451 -16.41 17.19 -7.04
C LYS A 451 -17.93 17.15 -7.14
N PHE A 452 -18.49 17.55 -8.28
CA PHE A 452 -19.94 17.55 -8.50
C PHE A 452 -20.32 16.61 -9.64
N GLU A 453 -21.31 15.76 -9.39
CA GLU A 453 -21.95 14.93 -10.41
C GLU A 453 -22.97 15.79 -11.18
N THR A 454 -22.94 15.69 -12.51
CA THR A 454 -23.94 16.31 -13.36
C THR A 454 -24.82 15.19 -13.90
N THR A 455 -26.11 15.21 -13.57
CA THR A 455 -27.09 14.34 -14.22
C THR A 455 -27.13 14.69 -15.71
N SER A 456 -26.58 13.82 -16.57
CA SER A 456 -26.83 13.84 -18.00
C SER A 456 -27.69 12.63 -18.35
N ASP A 457 -28.80 12.87 -19.06
CA ASP A 457 -29.79 11.87 -19.44
C ASP A 457 -29.20 10.61 -20.12
N ALA A 458 -29.81 9.49 -19.74
CA ALA A 458 -29.89 8.18 -20.39
C ALA A 458 -28.58 7.47 -20.82
N ALA A 459 -28.31 6.37 -20.09
CA ALA A 459 -27.51 5.19 -20.47
C ALA A 459 -26.02 5.44 -20.78
N VAL A 460 -25.23 5.63 -19.71
CA VAL A 460 -23.80 5.26 -19.71
C VAL A 460 -23.61 4.21 -18.62
N SER A 461 -23.06 3.05 -19.01
CA SER A 461 -22.75 1.95 -18.10
C SER A 461 -21.84 2.41 -16.95
N ALA A 462 -22.08 1.85 -15.77
CA ALA A 462 -21.31 2.11 -14.56
C ALA A 462 -19.82 1.76 -14.77
N GLY A 463 -18.98 2.77 -15.03
CA GLY A 463 -17.54 2.57 -15.21
C GLY A 463 -16.75 3.85 -15.50
N ASP A 464 -17.31 4.84 -16.19
CA ASP A 464 -16.61 6.09 -16.51
C ASP A 464 -17.50 7.31 -16.22
N ARG A 465 -17.51 7.76 -14.96
CA ARG A 465 -18.27 8.94 -14.54
C ARG A 465 -17.56 10.22 -15.00
N LEU A 466 -18.24 11.00 -15.84
CA LEU A 466 -17.73 12.14 -16.59
C LEU A 466 -18.05 13.47 -15.86
N LEU A 467 -17.20 13.89 -14.90
CA LEU A 467 -17.48 15.02 -13.98
C LEU A 467 -16.85 16.37 -14.38
N TRP A 468 -17.53 17.48 -14.07
CA TRP A 468 -16.94 18.83 -14.00
C TRP A 468 -16.32 19.05 -12.61
N ILE A 469 -15.18 19.71 -12.55
CA ILE A 469 -14.40 19.91 -11.31
C ILE A 469 -14.15 21.40 -11.08
N ILE A 470 -14.49 21.93 -9.91
CA ILE A 470 -14.17 23.30 -9.51
C ILE A 470 -12.75 23.41 -8.91
N ARG A 471 -12.09 24.53 -9.18
CA ARG A 471 -10.80 24.94 -8.60
C ARG A 471 -10.88 26.40 -8.16
N ASN A 472 -10.22 26.74 -7.06
CA ASN A 472 -10.14 28.08 -6.46
C ASN A 472 -11.51 28.71 -6.15
N GLY A 473 -12.54 27.89 -6.00
CA GLY A 473 -13.90 28.29 -5.68
C GLY A 473 -14.72 27.13 -5.14
N GLU A 474 -15.82 27.48 -4.51
CA GLU A 474 -16.91 26.60 -4.13
C GLU A 474 -17.96 26.61 -5.24
N LEU A 475 -18.57 25.47 -5.50
CA LEU A 475 -19.67 25.35 -6.45
C LEU A 475 -20.91 24.91 -5.67
N THR A 476 -22.04 25.56 -5.87
CA THR A 476 -23.30 25.22 -5.20
C THR A 476 -24.41 25.17 -6.23
N GLN A 477 -25.18 24.09 -6.26
CA GLN A 477 -26.38 24.04 -7.07
C GLN A 477 -27.48 24.87 -6.42
N THR A 478 -28.10 25.76 -7.18
CA THR A 478 -29.20 26.63 -6.76
C THR A 478 -30.39 26.44 -7.70
N ALA A 479 -31.56 26.99 -7.36
CA ALA A 479 -32.72 26.98 -8.25
C ALA A 479 -32.43 27.59 -9.63
N ASP A 480 -31.55 28.60 -9.69
CA ASP A 480 -31.24 29.36 -10.90
C ASP A 480 -30.07 28.79 -11.72
N GLY A 481 -29.25 27.92 -11.12
CA GLY A 481 -28.08 27.34 -11.77
C GLY A 481 -26.97 26.96 -10.80
N TRP A 482 -25.78 26.79 -11.34
CA TRP A 482 -24.57 26.44 -10.59
C TRP A 482 -23.83 27.71 -10.16
N GLN A 483 -23.91 28.06 -8.89
CA GLN A 483 -23.25 29.23 -8.31
C GLN A 483 -21.81 28.91 -7.94
N ILE A 484 -20.88 29.71 -8.45
CA ILE A 484 -19.44 29.66 -8.16
C ILE A 484 -19.11 30.81 -7.22
N ARG A 485 -18.52 30.50 -6.06
CA ARG A 485 -17.98 31.49 -5.11
C ARG A 485 -16.46 31.34 -5.00
N PRO A 486 -15.65 32.39 -5.18
CA PRO A 486 -14.20 32.29 -5.02
C PRO A 486 -13.80 31.93 -3.57
N LEU A 487 -12.84 31.03 -3.38
CA LEU A 487 -12.34 30.62 -2.05
C LEU A 487 -11.45 31.68 -1.39
N HIS A 488 -10.85 32.59 -2.18
CA HIS A 488 -9.96 33.64 -1.70
C HIS A 488 -10.29 34.97 -2.39
N SER A 489 -10.27 36.06 -1.63
CA SER A 489 -10.46 37.44 -2.15
C SER A 489 -9.23 37.98 -2.91
N ASN A 490 -8.14 37.22 -2.97
CA ASN A 490 -6.85 37.67 -3.47
C ASN A 490 -6.74 37.49 -5.01
N LYS A 491 -6.32 38.56 -5.71
CA LYS A 491 -6.43 38.74 -7.17
C LYS A 491 -5.68 37.70 -8.05
N LYS A 492 -4.79 36.87 -7.49
CA LYS A 492 -3.87 36.01 -8.27
C LYS A 492 -4.47 34.68 -8.75
N GLN A 493 -5.52 34.13 -8.12
CA GLN A 493 -6.06 32.82 -8.48
C GLN A 493 -7.58 32.87 -8.63
N LYS A 494 -8.06 33.02 -9.87
CA LYS A 494 -9.49 33.07 -10.20
C LYS A 494 -10.11 31.67 -10.20
N PRO A 495 -11.41 31.53 -9.84
CA PRO A 495 -12.11 30.26 -9.91
C PRO A 495 -12.27 29.78 -11.34
N PHE A 496 -12.20 28.46 -11.54
CA PHE A 496 -12.47 27.84 -12.83
C PHE A 496 -13.05 26.44 -12.71
N LEU A 497 -13.94 26.11 -13.65
CA LEU A 497 -14.45 24.76 -13.88
C LEU A 497 -13.57 24.03 -14.89
N ALA A 498 -13.28 22.77 -14.63
CA ALA A 498 -12.49 21.92 -15.52
C ALA A 498 -13.25 20.65 -15.89
N ARG A 499 -13.18 20.29 -17.18
CA ARG A 499 -13.70 19.04 -17.72
C ARG A 499 -12.56 18.25 -18.37
N SER A 500 -12.34 17.03 -17.89
CA SER A 500 -11.30 16.12 -18.37
C SER A 500 -11.90 14.86 -18.99
N LYS A 501 -11.04 14.05 -19.63
CA LYS A 501 -11.43 12.85 -20.40
C LYS A 501 -12.41 13.19 -21.53
N LEU A 502 -12.23 14.35 -22.15
CA LEU A 502 -12.97 14.74 -23.34
C LEU A 502 -12.43 13.99 -24.56
N SER A 503 -13.25 13.94 -25.60
CA SER A 503 -12.92 13.34 -26.89
C SER A 503 -13.60 14.16 -27.99
N LEU A 504 -13.34 15.47 -28.00
CA LEU A 504 -14.01 16.41 -28.90
C LEU A 504 -13.14 16.66 -30.14
N THR A 505 -13.70 16.38 -31.32
CA THR A 505 -13.06 16.71 -32.59
C THR A 505 -13.32 18.18 -32.90
N GLY A 506 -12.25 18.96 -32.99
CA GLY A 506 -12.37 20.39 -33.26
C GLY A 506 -12.57 20.70 -34.75
N PRO A 507 -13.03 21.92 -35.07
CA PRO A 507 -13.27 23.03 -34.15
C PRO A 507 -14.47 22.78 -33.20
N VAL A 508 -14.37 23.25 -31.97
CA VAL A 508 -15.42 23.09 -30.94
C VAL A 508 -16.04 24.44 -30.63
N LEU A 509 -17.35 24.56 -30.71
CA LEU A 509 -18.08 25.74 -30.24
C LEU A 509 -18.31 25.60 -28.73
N ALA A 510 -17.73 26.50 -27.94
CA ALA A 510 -17.91 26.58 -26.51
C ALA A 510 -18.87 27.71 -26.15
N LYS A 511 -19.97 27.36 -25.49
CA LYS A 511 -21.01 28.29 -25.04
C LYS A 511 -21.15 28.23 -23.53
N VAL A 512 -21.31 29.39 -22.89
CA VAL A 512 -21.66 29.50 -21.48
C VAL A 512 -22.74 30.55 -21.30
N VAL A 513 -23.77 30.21 -20.53
CA VAL A 513 -24.81 31.15 -20.08
C VAL A 513 -24.62 31.38 -18.58
N PHE A 514 -24.41 32.62 -18.18
CA PHE A 514 -24.02 32.98 -16.82
C PHE A 514 -24.52 34.38 -16.42
N ARG A 515 -24.49 34.68 -15.12
CA ARG A 515 -24.57 36.04 -14.56
C ARG A 515 -23.49 36.18 -13.50
N THR A 516 -22.99 37.40 -13.25
CA THR A 516 -21.84 37.62 -12.38
C THR A 516 -21.96 38.96 -11.67
N ASP A 517 -21.60 39.00 -10.39
CA ASP A 517 -21.65 40.21 -9.55
C ASP A 517 -20.39 41.09 -9.68
N LYS A 518 -19.39 40.64 -10.44
CA LYS A 518 -18.16 41.39 -10.73
C LYS A 518 -17.80 41.30 -12.21
N PRO A 519 -17.33 42.42 -12.80
CA PRO A 519 -16.82 42.40 -14.16
C PRO A 519 -15.50 41.62 -14.23
N GLY A 520 -15.18 41.10 -15.40
CA GLY A 520 -13.91 40.42 -15.61
C GLY A 520 -13.89 39.54 -16.86
N MET A 521 -12.95 38.59 -16.87
CA MET A 521 -12.78 37.70 -18.03
C MET A 521 -13.52 36.39 -17.81
N ILE A 522 -14.35 36.02 -18.78
CA ILE A 522 -14.69 34.62 -19.06
C ILE A 522 -13.62 34.06 -19.99
N SER A 523 -12.99 32.95 -19.64
CA SER A 523 -11.96 32.33 -20.48
C SER A 523 -12.18 30.85 -20.67
N PHE A 524 -12.13 30.40 -21.92
CA PHE A 524 -12.00 28.99 -22.26
C PHE A 524 -10.53 28.70 -22.56
N SER A 525 -9.95 27.75 -21.84
CA SER A 525 -8.65 27.17 -22.17
C SER A 525 -8.81 25.68 -22.44
N TRP A 526 -8.04 25.13 -23.36
CA TRP A 526 -8.14 23.71 -23.71
C TRP A 526 -6.76 23.05 -23.82
N ARG A 527 -6.77 21.72 -23.79
CA ARG A 527 -5.60 20.90 -24.03
C ARG A 527 -5.94 19.86 -25.08
N ASP A 528 -5.12 19.80 -26.13
CA ASP A 528 -5.22 18.78 -27.15
C ASP A 528 -4.54 17.48 -26.70
N ALA A 529 -4.84 16.36 -27.37
CA ALA A 529 -4.24 15.08 -27.06
C ALA A 529 -2.71 15.05 -27.24
N ALA A 530 -2.19 15.90 -28.13
CA ALA A 530 -0.75 16.03 -28.38
C ALA A 530 -0.03 16.91 -27.35
N ASP A 531 -0.76 17.72 -26.58
CA ASP A 531 -0.17 18.66 -25.64
C ASP A 531 0.19 17.96 -24.31
N LYS A 532 1.42 18.19 -23.84
CA LYS A 532 1.84 17.74 -22.50
C LYS A 532 1.10 18.49 -21.38
N ASP A 533 0.84 19.78 -21.56
CA ASP A 533 0.12 20.64 -20.60
C ASP A 533 -0.72 21.72 -21.33
N PHE A 534 -1.48 22.53 -20.60
CA PHE A 534 -2.18 23.70 -21.13
C PHE A 534 -1.17 24.74 -21.63
N ILE A 535 -1.22 25.05 -22.92
CA ILE A 535 -0.36 26.06 -23.54
C ILE A 535 -1.07 27.42 -23.63
N ALA A 536 -0.30 28.51 -23.56
CA ALA A 536 -0.85 29.88 -23.55
C ALA A 536 -1.72 30.20 -24.76
N ASN A 537 -1.37 29.66 -25.94
CA ASN A 537 -2.09 29.87 -27.19
C ASN A 537 -3.46 29.17 -27.24
N ASN A 538 -3.66 28.13 -26.42
CA ASN A 538 -4.93 27.39 -26.34
C ASN A 538 -5.87 28.06 -25.32
N ARG A 539 -6.12 29.36 -25.52
CA ARG A 539 -6.99 30.17 -24.68
C ARG A 539 -7.72 31.21 -25.50
N VAL A 540 -9.03 31.31 -25.29
CA VAL A 540 -9.88 32.41 -25.75
C VAL A 540 -10.52 33.07 -24.54
N SER A 541 -10.51 34.40 -24.50
CA SER A 541 -11.03 35.16 -23.38
C SER A 541 -11.95 36.28 -23.86
N VAL A 542 -12.98 36.59 -23.08
CA VAL A 542 -13.95 37.65 -23.32
C VAL A 542 -14.12 38.44 -22.04
N GLU A 543 -13.99 39.76 -22.14
CA GLU A 543 -14.33 40.66 -21.05
C GLU A 543 -15.84 40.80 -20.98
N VAL A 544 -16.40 40.68 -19.78
CA VAL A 544 -17.83 40.70 -19.51
C VAL A 544 -18.11 41.64 -18.34
N PRO A 545 -19.20 42.44 -18.41
CA PRO A 545 -19.62 43.28 -17.29
C PRO A 545 -20.21 42.43 -16.16
N ASP A 546 -20.29 43.00 -14.96
CA ASP A 546 -21.23 42.53 -13.96
C ASP A 546 -22.67 42.79 -14.41
N SER A 547 -23.54 41.83 -14.13
CA SER A 547 -24.97 41.93 -14.41
C SER A 547 -25.72 40.84 -13.66
N ASP A 548 -26.88 41.19 -13.12
CA ASP A 548 -27.85 40.26 -12.56
C ASP A 548 -28.66 39.53 -13.65
N GLU A 549 -28.63 40.04 -14.88
CA GLU A 549 -29.25 39.44 -16.08
C GLU A 549 -28.39 38.32 -16.67
N TRP A 550 -29.04 37.37 -17.34
CA TRP A 550 -28.34 36.27 -18.01
C TRP A 550 -27.59 36.77 -19.25
N GLN A 551 -26.28 36.55 -19.23
CA GLN A 551 -25.35 36.81 -20.31
C GLN A 551 -24.97 35.50 -21.00
N SER A 552 -24.62 35.55 -22.29
CA SER A 552 -24.13 34.40 -23.04
C SER A 552 -22.81 34.73 -23.72
N VAL A 553 -21.79 33.91 -23.50
CA VAL A 553 -20.52 33.96 -24.23
C VAL A 553 -20.41 32.72 -25.11
N GLU A 554 -20.14 32.94 -26.38
CA GLU A 554 -19.91 31.89 -27.37
C GLU A 554 -18.57 32.10 -28.05
N LYS A 555 -17.72 31.07 -28.06
CA LYS A 555 -16.40 31.09 -28.69
C LYS A 555 -16.07 29.79 -29.40
N LYS A 556 -15.49 29.92 -30.60
CA LYS A 556 -14.91 28.81 -31.35
C LYS A 556 -13.53 28.51 -30.79
N LEU A 557 -13.33 27.28 -30.32
CA LEU A 557 -12.03 26.70 -30.01
C LEU A 557 -11.47 26.14 -31.32
N PRO A 558 -10.47 26.78 -31.95
CA PRO A 558 -10.08 26.50 -33.33
C PRO A 558 -9.21 25.25 -33.49
N SER A 559 -9.04 24.44 -32.44
CA SER A 559 -8.18 23.26 -32.49
C SER A 559 -8.60 22.34 -33.64
N ARG A 560 -7.60 21.87 -34.40
CA ARG A 560 -7.77 20.80 -35.39
C ARG A 560 -7.45 19.42 -34.81
N ASN A 561 -6.90 19.40 -33.59
CA ASN A 561 -6.58 18.19 -32.86
C ASN A 561 -7.74 17.82 -31.94
N LYS A 562 -7.65 16.61 -31.36
CA LYS A 562 -8.65 16.12 -30.41
C LYS A 562 -8.50 16.84 -29.07
N ILE A 563 -9.51 17.60 -28.66
CA ILE A 563 -9.53 18.26 -27.35
C ILE A 563 -9.88 17.23 -26.27
N ILE A 564 -9.00 17.11 -25.28
CA ILE A 564 -9.12 16.15 -24.17
C ILE A 564 -9.39 16.81 -22.81
N HIS A 565 -9.13 18.11 -22.68
CA HIS A 565 -9.45 18.90 -21.50
C HIS A 565 -9.95 20.30 -21.88
N VAL A 566 -10.93 20.81 -21.13
CA VAL A 566 -11.38 22.21 -21.21
C VAL A 566 -11.45 22.80 -19.80
N ARG A 567 -11.04 24.06 -19.65
CA ARG A 567 -11.21 24.90 -18.46
C ARG A 567 -12.06 26.11 -18.82
N LEU A 568 -13.07 26.40 -18.02
CA LEU A 568 -13.84 27.62 -18.03
C LEU A 568 -13.48 28.44 -16.78
N GLN A 569 -12.72 29.51 -16.96
CA GLN A 569 -12.43 30.48 -15.92
C GLN A 569 -13.54 31.53 -15.89
N VAL A 570 -14.00 31.88 -14.69
CA VAL A 570 -15.04 32.91 -14.48
C VAL A 570 -14.46 34.15 -13.78
N PRO A 571 -15.19 35.28 -13.75
CA PRO A 571 -14.79 36.47 -13.00
C PRO A 571 -14.50 36.20 -11.52
N GLY A 572 -13.79 37.13 -10.86
CA GLY A 572 -13.35 36.99 -9.46
C GLY A 572 -14.43 37.27 -8.42
N GLY A 573 -15.70 37.23 -8.83
CA GLY A 573 -16.87 37.44 -7.98
C GLY A 573 -17.75 36.19 -7.93
N VAL A 574 -18.96 36.32 -7.39
CA VAL A 574 -19.97 35.26 -7.45
C VAL A 574 -20.51 35.18 -8.87
N THR A 575 -20.30 34.05 -9.53
CA THR A 575 -20.81 33.78 -10.88
C THR A 575 -21.81 32.63 -10.83
N THR A 576 -23.04 32.84 -11.31
CA THR A 576 -24.01 31.75 -11.47
C THR A 576 -24.02 31.31 -12.92
N ILE A 577 -23.83 30.01 -13.17
CA ILE A 577 -23.84 29.39 -14.49
C ILE A 577 -25.14 28.64 -14.70
N LYS A 578 -25.90 29.02 -15.71
CA LYS A 578 -27.11 28.31 -16.13
C LYS A 578 -26.77 27.09 -16.98
N SER A 579 -25.86 27.27 -17.93
CA SER A 579 -25.41 26.18 -18.79
C SER A 579 -23.99 26.38 -19.33
N ILE A 580 -23.34 25.27 -19.65
CA ILE A 580 -22.11 25.20 -20.45
C ILE A 580 -22.36 24.17 -21.54
N GLU A 581 -22.02 24.48 -22.78
CA GLU A 581 -22.10 23.53 -23.89
C GLU A 581 -20.79 23.55 -24.68
N LEU A 582 -20.24 22.37 -24.95
CA LEU A 582 -19.11 22.14 -25.84
C LEU A 582 -19.62 21.32 -27.01
N ILE A 583 -19.75 21.96 -28.16
CA ILE A 583 -20.35 21.41 -29.37
C ILE A 583 -19.22 21.17 -30.38
N PRO A 584 -18.74 19.92 -30.55
CA PRO A 584 -17.72 19.61 -31.55
C PRO A 584 -18.29 19.67 -32.97
N GLU A 585 -17.42 19.81 -33.96
CA GLU A 585 -17.81 19.71 -35.38
C GLU A 585 -18.43 18.35 -35.72
N SER A 586 -17.97 17.29 -35.06
CA SER A 586 -18.53 15.95 -35.16
C SER A 586 -18.53 15.22 -33.82
N GLY A 587 -19.55 14.39 -33.59
CA GLY A 587 -19.71 13.62 -32.35
C GLY A 587 -20.70 14.24 -31.35
N ARG A 588 -20.68 13.72 -30.11
CA ARG A 588 -21.62 14.15 -29.06
C ARG A 588 -21.14 15.43 -28.37
N SER A 589 -22.08 16.36 -28.16
CA SER A 589 -21.84 17.56 -27.34
C SER A 589 -21.68 17.20 -25.86
N VAL A 590 -20.88 17.98 -25.14
CA VAL A 590 -20.76 17.87 -23.68
C VAL A 590 -21.44 19.07 -23.05
N LYS A 591 -22.37 18.82 -22.13
CA LYS A 591 -23.19 19.87 -21.52
C LYS A 591 -23.11 19.84 -20.00
N LEU A 592 -23.22 21.01 -19.39
CA LEU A 592 -23.60 21.24 -18.00
C LEU A 592 -24.90 22.04 -18.07
N MET A 593 -25.98 21.51 -17.50
CA MET A 593 -27.27 22.21 -17.42
C MET A 593 -27.77 22.15 -15.98
N ASN A 594 -28.58 23.11 -15.57
CA ASN A 594 -29.35 22.97 -14.34
C ASN A 594 -30.51 22.01 -14.62
N SER A 595 -30.55 20.87 -13.92
CA SER A 595 -31.58 19.83 -14.07
C SER A 595 -32.87 20.13 -13.29
N SER A 596 -33.17 21.40 -13.02
CA SER A 596 -34.42 21.83 -12.39
C SER A 596 -35.61 21.72 -13.35
N ARG A 597 -36.03 20.48 -13.65
CA ARG A 597 -37.42 20.06 -13.83
C ARG A 597 -37.58 18.62 -13.35
#